data_AF-A0A0L0G3Z5-F1
#
_entry.id   AF-A0A0L0G3Z5-F1
#
_cell.length_a   1.000
_cell.length_b   1.000
_cell.length_c   1.000
_cell.angle_alpha   90.00
_cell.angle_beta   90.00
_cell.angle_gamma   90.00
#
_symmetry.space_group_name_H-M   'P 1'
#
loop_
_entity.id
_entity.type
_entity.pdbx_description
1 polymer ?
#
loop_
_entity_poly.entity_id
_entity_poly.type
_entity_poly.pdbx_seq_one_letter_code
_entity_poly.pdbx_strand_id
1 'polypeptide(L)'
;MFVEGWVEYENKAHAKLAAEVLNNQRVGGKKNNFHYDDLWNVKYLPKFKWHHLTERKTYENAVREKRLELEMRQATKANNFYMDNVAKARMFKDMDERKAAAHTHKDGKQKEGGSRAEGTMAKEDKVLRTFRQRPIIE
;
A
#
# COMPACT_ATOMS: atom_id res chain seq x y z
N MET A 1 -23.87 11.12 -24.87
CA MET A 1 -24.60 12.40 -24.85
C MET A 1 -24.72 12.81 -23.39
N PHE A 2 -24.30 14.03 -23.04
CA PHE A 2 -24.39 14.51 -21.66
C PHE A 2 -25.77 15.13 -21.43
N VAL A 3 -26.40 14.82 -20.30
CA VAL A 3 -27.76 15.28 -19.95
C VAL A 3 -27.72 16.50 -19.03
N GLU A 4 -26.62 16.66 -18.29
CA GLU A 4 -26.45 17.68 -17.26
C GLU A 4 -25.05 18.27 -17.33
N GLY A 5 -24.90 19.53 -16.88
CA GLY A 5 -23.65 20.27 -16.86
C GLY A 5 -23.52 21.11 -15.59
N TRP A 6 -22.29 21.44 -15.22
CA TRP A 6 -21.95 22.19 -14.02
C TRP A 6 -21.18 23.45 -14.39
N VAL A 7 -21.54 24.58 -13.81
CA VAL A 7 -20.86 25.88 -13.99
C VAL A 7 -20.46 26.39 -12.61
N GLU A 8 -19.16 26.65 -12.42
CA GLU A 8 -18.63 27.25 -11.20
C GLU A 8 -18.39 28.75 -11.42
N TYR A 9 -18.82 29.55 -10.44
CA TYR A 9 -18.62 31.00 -10.43
C TYR A 9 -17.68 31.36 -9.28
N GLU A 10 -16.77 32.30 -9.53
CA GLU A 10 -15.86 32.82 -8.51
C GLU A 10 -16.62 33.61 -7.42
N ASN A 11 -17.61 34.42 -7.83
CA ASN A 11 -18.44 35.20 -6.90
C ASN A 11 -19.83 34.59 -6.71
N LYS A 12 -20.21 34.33 -5.45
CA LYS A 12 -21.52 33.83 -5.05
C LYS A 12 -22.68 34.72 -5.50
N ALA A 13 -22.49 36.04 -5.54
CA ALA A 13 -23.54 36.97 -5.97
C ALA A 13 -23.92 36.73 -7.43
N HIS A 14 -22.92 36.55 -8.30
CA HIS A 14 -23.14 36.26 -9.72
C HIS A 14 -23.79 34.88 -9.91
N ALA A 15 -23.38 33.88 -9.13
CA ALA A 15 -23.97 32.54 -9.19
C ALA A 15 -25.47 32.55 -8.87
N LYS A 16 -25.86 33.30 -7.83
CA LYS A 16 -27.28 33.47 -7.45
C LYS A 16 -28.06 34.21 -8.53
N LEU A 17 -27.53 35.34 -8.99
CA LEU A 17 -28.17 36.15 -10.01
C LEU A 17 -28.37 35.34 -11.30
N ALA A 18 -27.36 34.58 -11.73
CA ALA A 18 -27.45 33.72 -12.90
C ALA A 18 -28.55 32.65 -12.73
N ALA A 19 -28.62 31.99 -11.57
CA ALA A 19 -29.67 31.00 -11.32
C ALA A 19 -31.07 31.64 -11.27
N GLU A 20 -31.22 32.82 -10.65
CA GLU A 20 -32.52 33.51 -10.59
C GLU A 20 -32.96 34.04 -11.95
N VAL A 21 -32.03 34.59 -12.74
CA VAL A 21 -32.33 35.20 -14.04
C VAL A 21 -32.51 34.16 -15.13
N LEU A 22 -31.67 33.12 -15.18
CA LEU A 22 -31.71 32.14 -16.27
C LEU A 22 -32.76 31.07 -16.05
N ASN A 23 -33.04 30.68 -14.80
CA ASN A 23 -33.95 29.56 -14.56
C ASN A 23 -35.36 29.87 -15.10
N ASN A 24 -35.93 28.90 -15.83
CA ASN A 24 -37.19 29.01 -16.57
C ASN A 24 -37.21 30.09 -17.67
N GLN A 25 -36.07 30.62 -18.10
CA GLN A 25 -35.98 31.43 -19.31
C GLN A 25 -35.72 30.56 -20.53
N ARG A 26 -36.22 30.99 -21.69
CA ARG A 26 -35.84 30.38 -22.96
C ARG A 26 -34.34 30.50 -23.20
N VAL A 27 -33.72 29.46 -23.75
CA VAL A 27 -32.32 29.49 -24.17
C VAL A 27 -32.12 30.54 -25.24
N GLY A 28 -33.04 30.62 -26.21
CA GLY A 28 -33.03 31.63 -27.26
C GLY A 28 -31.86 31.46 -28.23
N GLY A 29 -31.36 32.59 -28.75
CA GLY A 29 -30.33 32.61 -29.79
C GLY A 29 -30.91 32.65 -31.20
N LYS A 30 -30.29 31.95 -32.16
CA LYS A 30 -30.79 31.88 -33.55
C LYS A 30 -32.04 31.01 -33.60
N LYS A 31 -33.09 31.45 -34.32
CA LYS A 31 -34.35 30.69 -34.50
C LYS A 31 -34.17 29.28 -35.06
N ASN A 32 -33.08 29.04 -35.78
CA ASN A 32 -32.77 27.72 -36.34
C ASN A 32 -31.92 26.83 -35.41
N ASN A 33 -31.67 27.26 -34.17
CA ASN A 33 -30.98 26.43 -33.20
C ASN A 33 -31.95 25.40 -32.61
N PHE A 34 -31.48 24.16 -32.43
CA PHE A 34 -32.28 23.07 -31.88
C PHE A 34 -32.88 23.40 -30.50
N HIS A 35 -32.13 24.14 -29.67
CA HIS A 35 -32.55 24.52 -28.33
C HIS A 35 -33.26 25.88 -28.24
N TYR A 36 -33.64 26.51 -29.36
CA TYR A 36 -34.13 27.90 -29.33
C TYR A 36 -35.34 28.10 -28.41
N ASP A 37 -36.29 27.17 -28.44
CA ASP A 37 -37.51 27.19 -27.63
C ASP A 37 -37.38 26.44 -26.30
N ASP A 38 -36.23 25.80 -26.03
CA ASP A 38 -35.99 25.08 -24.79
C ASP A 38 -35.86 26.05 -23.60
N LEU A 39 -36.23 25.59 -22.42
CA LEU A 39 -36.11 26.34 -21.17
C LEU A 39 -34.84 25.94 -20.42
N TRP A 40 -34.13 26.93 -19.89
CA TRP A 40 -33.07 26.73 -18.93
C TRP A 40 -33.63 26.15 -17.62
N ASN A 41 -33.05 25.05 -17.15
CA ASN A 41 -33.26 24.52 -15.81
C ASN A 41 -31.95 24.63 -15.03
N VAL A 42 -31.84 25.66 -14.18
CA VAL A 42 -30.60 25.99 -13.47
C VAL A 42 -30.89 26.16 -11.99
N LYS A 43 -30.09 25.51 -11.15
CA LYS A 43 -30.20 25.60 -9.69
C LYS A 43 -28.89 26.05 -9.07
N TYR A 44 -28.95 27.09 -8.23
CA TYR A 44 -27.82 27.49 -7.41
C TYR A 44 -27.61 26.49 -6.26
N LEU A 45 -26.37 26.04 -6.08
CA LEU A 45 -25.98 25.12 -5.02
C LEU A 45 -25.07 25.83 -4.00
N PRO A 46 -25.58 26.13 -2.79
CA PRO A 46 -24.79 26.80 -1.77
C PRO A 46 -23.70 25.87 -1.22
N LYS A 47 -22.52 26.43 -0.92
CA LYS A 47 -21.37 25.72 -0.34
C LYS A 47 -20.88 24.54 -1.18
N PHE A 48 -21.19 24.54 -2.46
CA PHE A 48 -20.78 23.50 -3.40
C PHE A 48 -19.62 24.01 -4.27
N LYS A 49 -18.62 23.17 -4.50
CA LYS A 49 -17.41 23.47 -5.29
C LYS A 49 -17.14 22.33 -6.26
N TRP A 50 -16.34 22.58 -7.30
CA TRP A 50 -16.00 21.57 -8.30
C TRP A 50 -15.47 20.26 -7.69
N HIS A 51 -14.63 20.35 -6.66
CA HIS A 51 -14.07 19.18 -5.99
C HIS A 51 -15.13 18.24 -5.43
N HIS A 52 -16.27 18.74 -4.97
CA HIS A 52 -17.37 17.90 -4.43
C HIS A 52 -18.03 17.04 -5.52
N LEU A 53 -17.97 17.42 -6.80
CA LEU A 53 -18.45 16.58 -7.90
C LEU A 53 -17.57 15.34 -8.10
N THR A 54 -16.27 15.56 -7.98
CA THR A 54 -15.27 14.52 -8.21
C THR A 54 -14.94 13.72 -6.95
N GLU A 55 -15.29 14.25 -5.77
CA GLU A 55 -14.85 13.76 -4.45
C GLU A 55 -15.15 12.28 -4.25
N ARG A 56 -16.35 11.82 -4.60
CA ARG A 56 -16.69 10.39 -4.50
C ARG A 56 -15.75 9.53 -5.34
N LYS A 57 -15.54 9.91 -6.60
CA LYS A 57 -14.72 9.14 -7.55
C LYS A 57 -13.23 9.20 -7.19
N THR A 58 -12.74 10.34 -6.75
CA THR A 58 -11.36 10.50 -6.29
C THR A 58 -11.12 9.73 -4.99
N TYR A 59 -12.07 9.75 -4.06
CA TYR A 59 -12.03 8.97 -2.83
C TYR A 59 -12.02 7.46 -3.13
N GLU A 60 -12.94 6.97 -3.95
CA GLU A 60 -12.99 5.55 -4.35
C GLU A 60 -11.68 5.10 -5.02
N ASN A 61 -11.12 5.93 -5.91
CA ASN A 61 -9.83 5.66 -6.55
C ASN A 61 -8.67 5.65 -5.56
N ALA A 62 -8.61 6.63 -4.64
CA ALA A 62 -7.57 6.72 -3.63
C ALA A 62 -7.62 5.53 -2.66
N VAL A 63 -8.82 5.11 -2.24
CA VAL A 63 -9.01 3.90 -1.41
C VAL A 63 -8.52 2.65 -2.15
N ARG A 64 -8.86 2.51 -3.43
CA ARG A 64 -8.40 1.39 -4.27
C ARG A 64 -6.88 1.37 -4.40
N GLU A 65 -6.27 2.51 -4.68
CA GLU A 65 -4.81 2.65 -4.80
C GLU A 65 -4.11 2.29 -3.49
N LYS A 66 -4.61 2.80 -2.35
CA LYS A 66 -4.05 2.48 -1.03
C LYS A 66 -4.16 1.00 -0.69
N ARG A 67 -5.28 0.35 -1.05
CA ARG A 67 -5.43 -1.09 -0.87
C ARG A 67 -4.41 -1.87 -1.69
N LEU A 68 -4.25 -1.52 -2.97
CA LEU A 68 -3.28 -2.16 -3.85
C LEU A 68 -1.84 -1.96 -3.35
N GLU A 69 -1.49 -0.76 -2.91
CA GLU A 69 -0.18 -0.48 -2.31
C GLU A 69 0.09 -1.35 -1.07
N LEU A 70 -0.91 -1.54 -0.20
CA LEU A 70 -0.78 -2.39 0.98
C LEU A 70 -0.59 -3.86 0.60
N GLU A 71 -1.36 -4.36 -0.36
CA GLU A 71 -1.22 -5.71 -0.88
C GLU A 71 0.17 -5.94 -1.50
N MET A 72 0.66 -4.98 -2.32
CA MET A 72 2.01 -5.02 -2.87
C MET A 72 3.08 -5.01 -1.76
N ARG A 73 2.95 -4.14 -0.76
CA ARG A 73 3.89 -4.07 0.38
C ARG A 73 3.93 -5.36 1.19
N GLN A 74 2.79 -6.01 1.37
CA GLN A 74 2.73 -7.30 2.05
C GLN A 74 3.44 -8.39 1.23
N ALA A 75 3.20 -8.44 -0.08
CA ALA A 75 3.85 -9.38 -0.98
C ALA A 75 5.37 -9.17 -1.05
N THR A 76 5.84 -7.93 -1.17
CA THR A 76 7.28 -7.64 -1.19
C THR A 76 7.95 -7.99 0.13
N LYS A 77 7.30 -7.71 1.26
CA LYS A 77 7.81 -8.10 2.59
C LYS A 77 7.91 -9.62 2.73
N ALA A 78 6.89 -10.36 2.29
CA ALA A 78 6.91 -11.82 2.32
C ALA A 78 8.01 -12.39 1.42
N ASN A 79 8.20 -11.85 0.22
CA ASN A 79 9.25 -12.27 -0.70
C ASN A 79 10.65 -12.00 -0.15
N ASN A 80 10.88 -10.80 0.39
CA ASN A 80 12.17 -10.44 1.01
C ASN A 80 12.48 -11.36 2.19
N PHE A 81 11.50 -11.63 3.05
CA PHE A 81 11.65 -12.57 4.16
C PHE A 81 12.01 -13.98 3.68
N TYR A 82 11.39 -14.45 2.59
CA TYR A 82 11.72 -15.73 1.99
C TYR A 82 13.15 -15.76 1.44
N MET A 83 13.58 -14.73 0.70
CA MET A 83 14.96 -14.59 0.19
C MET A 83 15.99 -14.60 1.33
N ASP A 84 15.74 -13.85 2.40
CA ASP A 84 16.62 -13.81 3.58
C ASP A 84 16.75 -15.18 4.24
N ASN A 85 15.65 -15.92 4.36
CA ASN A 85 15.66 -17.27 4.95
C ASN A 85 16.36 -18.28 4.06
N VAL A 86 16.21 -18.20 2.73
CA VAL A 86 16.95 -19.03 1.77
C VAL A 86 18.45 -18.75 1.87
N ALA A 87 18.86 -17.47 1.94
CA ALA A 87 20.26 -17.10 2.10
C ALA A 87 20.84 -17.64 3.42
N LYS A 88 20.11 -17.49 4.54
CA LYS A 88 20.50 -18.05 5.85
C LYS A 88 20.61 -19.59 5.79
N ALA A 89 19.64 -20.27 5.18
CA ALA A 89 19.66 -21.72 5.04
C ALA A 89 20.87 -22.21 4.22
N ARG A 90 21.25 -21.50 3.15
CA ARG A 90 22.48 -21.79 2.40
C ARG A 90 23.72 -21.60 3.27
N MET A 91 23.81 -20.49 4.01
CA MET A 91 24.93 -20.24 4.93
C MET A 91 25.06 -21.31 6.03
N PHE A 92 23.95 -21.78 6.59
CA PHE A 92 23.96 -22.87 7.58
C PHE A 92 24.43 -24.19 6.98
N LYS A 93 23.95 -24.55 5.77
CA LYS A 93 24.42 -25.74 5.04
C LYS A 93 25.93 -25.69 4.76
N ASP A 94 26.43 -24.58 4.21
CA ASP A 94 27.86 -24.41 3.95
C ASP A 94 28.69 -24.52 5.23
N MET A 95 28.16 -24.02 6.37
CA MET A 95 28.83 -24.12 7.67
C MET A 95 28.84 -25.55 8.19
N ASP A 96 27.74 -26.28 8.06
CA ASP A 96 27.62 -27.67 8.50
C ASP A 96 28.50 -28.60 7.64
N GLU A 97 28.57 -28.37 6.33
CA GLU A 97 29.49 -29.08 5.42
C GLU A 97 30.96 -28.82 5.78
N ARG A 98 31.35 -27.57 6.07
CA ARG A 98 32.71 -27.25 6.53
C ARG A 98 33.04 -27.91 7.87
N LYS A 99 32.10 -27.91 8.82
CA LYS A 99 32.27 -28.58 10.11
C LYS A 99 32.42 -30.09 9.89
N ALA A 100 31.58 -30.72 9.09
CA ALA A 100 31.66 -32.14 8.76
C ALA A 100 32.99 -32.50 8.09
N ALA A 101 33.45 -31.70 7.12
CA ALA A 101 34.75 -31.89 6.46
C ALA A 101 35.94 -31.72 7.44
N ALA A 102 35.85 -30.78 8.38
CA ALA A 102 36.86 -30.60 9.42
C ALA A 102 36.85 -31.75 10.45
N HIS A 103 35.69 -32.34 10.73
CA HIS A 103 35.57 -33.54 11.55
C HIS A 103 36.19 -34.75 10.85
N THR A 104 35.90 -34.98 9.56
CA THR A 104 36.52 -36.09 8.80
C THR A 104 38.04 -35.96 8.67
N HIS A 105 38.58 -34.74 8.57
CA HIS A 105 40.04 -34.52 8.55
C HIS A 105 40.70 -34.71 9.92
N LYS A 106 39.97 -34.50 11.02
CA LYS A 106 40.44 -34.81 12.38
C LYS A 106 40.41 -36.32 12.64
N ASP A 107 39.37 -37.01 12.20
CA ASP A 107 39.26 -38.48 12.32
C ASP A 107 40.32 -39.22 11.49
N GLY A 108 40.76 -38.66 10.35
CA GLY A 108 41.90 -39.16 9.57
C GLY A 108 43.27 -38.97 10.24
N LYS A 109 43.39 -38.05 11.20
CA LYS A 109 44.62 -37.80 11.97
C LYS A 109 44.60 -38.43 13.37
N GLN A 110 43.47 -39.04 13.75
CA GLN A 110 43.24 -39.72 15.03
C GLN A 110 43.14 -41.25 14.90
N LYS A 111 43.53 -41.84 13.77
CA LYS A 111 43.66 -43.30 13.60
C LYS A 111 44.99 -43.92 14.09
N GLU A 112 45.76 -43.18 14.89
CA GLU A 112 46.74 -43.75 15.82
C GLU A 112 46.37 -43.28 17.24
N GLY A 113 45.47 -44.01 17.92
CA GLY A 113 45.19 -43.76 19.35
C GLY A 113 43.77 -44.04 19.83
N GLY A 114 43.42 -45.32 19.98
CA GLY A 114 42.72 -45.88 21.17
C GLY A 114 41.34 -45.35 21.63
N SER A 115 40.32 -46.17 21.38
CA SER A 115 39.16 -46.57 22.23
C SER A 115 38.15 -45.53 22.80
N ARG A 116 36.95 -45.60 22.20
CA ARG A 116 35.57 -45.77 22.76
C ARG A 116 35.16 -45.07 24.08
N ALA A 117 34.19 -44.15 23.97
CA ALA A 117 33.04 -44.05 24.87
C ALA A 117 31.88 -43.28 24.20
N GLU A 118 30.69 -43.91 24.12
CA GLU A 118 29.43 -43.33 23.65
C GLU A 118 28.78 -42.44 24.71
N GLY A 119 28.16 -41.34 24.30
CA GLY A 119 27.36 -40.46 25.15
C GLY A 119 26.63 -39.39 24.34
N THR A 120 25.46 -39.74 23.82
CA THR A 120 24.53 -38.85 23.12
C THR A 120 23.88 -37.87 24.09
N MET A 121 24.08 -36.56 23.92
CA MET A 121 23.16 -35.54 24.45
C MET A 121 22.99 -34.40 23.44
N ALA A 122 21.73 -34.15 23.09
CA ALA A 122 21.28 -33.08 22.21
C ALA A 122 21.73 -31.72 22.78
N LYS A 123 22.43 -30.92 21.96
CA LYS A 123 22.78 -29.55 22.33
C LYS A 123 21.59 -28.65 22.05
N GLU A 124 20.94 -28.21 23.13
CA GLU A 124 19.96 -27.14 23.13
C GLU A 124 20.57 -25.83 22.62
N ASP A 125 19.85 -25.16 21.71
CA ASP A 125 20.20 -23.85 21.18
C ASP A 125 20.17 -22.79 22.28
N LYS A 126 21.32 -22.51 22.89
CA LYS A 126 21.47 -21.38 23.81
C LYS A 126 21.37 -20.07 23.05
N VAL A 127 20.26 -19.36 23.23
CA VAL A 127 20.07 -17.96 22.80
C VAL A 127 21.15 -17.09 23.46
N LEU A 128 22.19 -16.74 22.68
CA LEU A 128 23.41 -16.08 23.19
C LEU A 128 23.29 -14.56 23.44
N ARG A 129 22.09 -13.98 23.45
CA ARG A 129 21.92 -12.53 23.70
C ARG A 129 20.62 -12.20 24.43
N THR A 130 20.71 -12.01 25.74
CA THR A 130 19.66 -11.32 26.51
C THR A 130 19.98 -9.82 26.55
N PHE A 131 19.16 -9.01 25.89
CA PHE A 131 19.27 -7.55 25.90
C PHE A 131 18.80 -7.01 27.26
N ARG A 132 19.63 -6.21 27.95
CA ARG A 132 19.23 -5.53 29.19
C ARG A 132 18.36 -4.32 28.86
N GLN A 133 17.05 -4.40 29.10
CA GLN A 133 16.18 -3.23 29.11
C GLN A 133 16.50 -2.37 30.33
N ARG A 134 16.63 -1.05 30.12
CA ARG A 134 16.77 -0.08 31.20
C ARG A 134 15.38 0.22 31.78
N PRO A 135 15.24 0.32 33.11
CA PRO A 135 13.96 0.69 33.70
C PRO A 135 13.63 2.15 33.34
N ILE A 136 12.35 2.38 33.05
CA ILE A 136 11.78 3.72 32.83
C ILE A 136 11.62 4.34 34.22
N ILE A 137 12.10 5.57 34.37
CA ILE A 137 11.92 6.38 35.58
C ILE A 137 10.68 7.26 35.34
N GLU A 138 9.71 7.19 36.25
CA GLU A 138 8.52 8.06 36.28
C GLU A 138 8.87 9.51 36.64
#